data_AF-K4LEC9-F1
#
_entry.id   AF-K4LEC9-F1
#
_cell.length_a   1.000
_cell.length_b   1.000
_cell.length_c   1.000
_cell.angle_alpha   90.00
_cell.angle_beta   90.00
_cell.angle_gamma   90.00
#
_symmetry.space_group_name_H-M   'P 1'
#
loop_
_entity.id
_entity.type
_entity.pdbx_description
1 polymer ?
#
loop_
_entity_poly.entity_id
_entity_poly.type
_entity_poly.pdbx_seq_one_letter_code
_entity_poly.pdbx_strand_id
1 'polypeptide(L)' 'MEKEGLIHLDSGRAKEIVESLGVVEVLYNGFPVWIERLNGDTAEVRFLETGGRLEVPVTELVEGGSLGEEGPGGP' A
#
# COMPACT_ATOMS: atom_id res chain seq x y z
N MET A 1 -16.13 -21.05 -23.15
CA MET A 1 -15.00 -21.28 -22.22
C MET A 1 -14.27 -19.95 -22.19
N GLU A 2 -14.06 -19.18 -21.12
CA GLU A 2 -14.26 -19.30 -19.65
C GLU A 2 -14.24 -17.86 -19.10
N LYS A 3 -14.84 -17.62 -17.94
CA LYS A 3 -15.13 -16.28 -17.41
C LYS A 3 -13.92 -15.67 -16.71
N GLU A 4 -13.66 -14.39 -16.92
CA GLU A 4 -12.71 -13.62 -16.11
C GLU A 4 -13.45 -12.44 -15.48
N GLY A 5 -14.17 -12.75 -14.40
CA GLY A 5 -14.89 -11.77 -13.61
C GLY A 5 -13.92 -10.90 -12.80
N LEU A 6 -14.28 -9.62 -12.64
CA LEU A 6 -13.63 -8.69 -11.72
C LEU A 6 -13.39 -9.38 -10.36
N ILE A 7 -12.12 -9.58 -10.01
CA ILE A 7 -11.73 -10.07 -8.70
C ILE A 7 -11.90 -8.94 -7.67
N HIS A 8 -13.00 -8.95 -6.93
CA HIS A 8 -13.10 -8.19 -5.70
C HIS A 8 -12.06 -8.70 -4.70
N LEU A 9 -11.43 -7.79 -3.96
CA LEU A 9 -10.49 -8.14 -2.90
C LEU A 9 -11.26 -8.76 -1.72
N ASP A 10 -11.18 -10.07 -1.56
CA ASP A 10 -11.71 -10.76 -0.37
C ASP A 10 -10.83 -10.49 0.86
N SER A 11 -11.43 -10.46 2.05
CA SER A 11 -10.74 -10.24 3.33
C SER A 11 -9.68 -11.31 3.64
N GLY A 12 -9.78 -12.50 3.03
CA GLY A 12 -8.70 -13.50 3.04
C GLY A 12 -7.47 -13.05 2.25
N ARG A 13 -7.69 -12.46 1.06
CA ARG A 13 -6.64 -11.89 0.21
C ARG A 13 -5.97 -10.68 0.85
N ALA A 14 -6.71 -9.87 1.61
CA ALA A 14 -6.15 -8.76 2.37
C ALA A 14 -5.19 -9.25 3.48
N LYS A 15 -5.51 -10.37 4.13
CA LYS A 15 -4.68 -10.95 5.19
C LYS A 15 -3.33 -11.48 4.67
N GLU A 16 -3.35 -12.11 3.50
CA GLU A 16 -2.12 -12.59 2.83
C GLU A 16 -1.19 -11.44 2.38
N ILE A 17 -1.74 -10.27 2.05
CA ILE A 17 -0.93 -9.08 1.72
C ILE A 17 -0.20 -8.57 2.96
N VAL A 18 -0.87 -8.53 4.11
CA VAL A 18 -0.29 -8.07 5.39
C VAL A 18 0.76 -9.04 5.93
N GLU A 19 0.59 -10.34 5.69
CA GLU A 19 1.51 -11.39 6.15
C GLU A 19 2.71 -11.59 5.20
N SER A 20 2.69 -11.00 4.00
CA SER A 20 3.84 -10.94 3.11
C SER A 20 4.75 -9.78 3.54
N LEU A 21 6.04 -10.06 3.76
CA LEU A 21 7.11 -9.12 4.13
C LEU A 21 7.44 -8.08 3.03
N GLY A 22 6.42 -7.56 2.35
CA GLY A 22 6.54 -6.45 1.42
C GLY A 22 6.63 -5.16 2.20
N VAL A 23 7.72 -4.40 2.01
CA VAL A 23 7.76 -2.98 2.33
C VAL A 23 6.69 -2.32 1.45
N VAL A 24 5.47 -2.20 1.97
CA VAL A 24 4.40 -1.46 1.28
C VAL A 24 4.84 -0.01 1.32
N GLU A 25 5.33 0.49 0.19
CA GLU A 25 5.59 1.91 0.02
C GLU A 25 4.25 2.62 0.19
N VAL A 26 4.20 3.65 1.02
CA VAL A 26 3.01 4.48 1.21
C VAL A 26 3.35 5.86 0.69
N LEU A 27 2.45 6.44 -0.09
CA LEU A 27 2.61 7.75 -0.70
C LEU A 27 1.60 8.70 -0.07
N TYR A 28 2.07 9.88 0.35
CA TYR A 28 1.22 11.02 0.70
C TYR A 28 1.46 12.12 -0.31
N ASN A 29 0.42 12.53 -1.06
CA ASN A 29 0.54 13.50 -2.15
C ASN A 29 1.64 13.15 -3.18
N GLY A 30 1.87 11.85 -3.42
CA GLY A 30 2.91 11.36 -4.32
C GLY A 30 4.32 11.30 -3.74
N PHE A 31 4.51 11.67 -2.46
CA PHE A 31 5.78 11.57 -1.77
C PHE A 31 5.84 10.30 -0.92
N PRO A 32 6.96 9.54 -0.93
CA PRO A 32 7.10 8.34 -0.14
C PRO A 32 7.20 8.67 1.34
N VAL A 33 6.31 8.05 2.11
CA VAL A 33 6.19 8.20 3.56
C VAL A 33 6.20 6.84 4.25
N TRP A 34 6.70 6.83 5.48
CA TRP A 34 6.60 5.71 6.40
C TRP A 34 5.56 6.00 7.46
N ILE A 35 4.60 5.10 7.68
CA ILE A 35 3.63 5.26 8.78
C ILE A 35 4.33 4.88 10.09
N GLU A 36 4.55 5.84 10.98
CA GLU A 36 5.14 5.60 12.30
C GLU A 36 4.07 5.19 13.33
N ARG A 37 2.85 5.73 13.23
CA ARG A 37 1.73 5.44 14.16
C ARG A 37 0.38 5.63 13.49
N LEU A 38 -0.62 4.83 13.90
CA LEU A 38 -2.03 5.02 13.57
C LEU A 38 -2.82 5.47 14.81
N ASN A 39 -3.62 6.53 14.66
CA ASN A 39 -4.51 7.10 15.67
C ASN A 39 -5.93 7.17 15.10
N GLY A 40 -6.66 6.05 15.14
CA GLY A 40 -8.02 5.97 14.61
C GLY A 40 -8.04 6.25 13.11
N ASP A 41 -8.63 7.38 12.72
CA ASP A 41 -8.80 7.81 11.32
C ASP A 41 -7.59 8.57 10.76
N THR A 42 -6.55 8.78 11.58
CA THR A 42 -5.33 9.51 11.21
C THR A 42 -4.08 8.66 11.38
N ALA A 43 -3.02 9.01 10.64
CA ALA A 43 -1.72 8.39 10.66
C ALA A 43 -0.64 9.44 10.87
N GLU A 44 0.26 9.20 11.82
CA GLU A 44 1.54 9.90 11.88
C GLU A 44 2.46 9.26 10.84
N VAL A 45 2.80 10.04 9.82
CA VAL A 45 3.68 9.63 8.74
C VAL A 45 4.99 10.39 8.77
N ARG A 46 6.05 9.74 8.33
CA ARG A 46 7.39 10.30 8.17
C ARG A 46 7.80 10.28 6.72
N PHE A 47 8.05 11.46 6.14
CA PHE A 47 8.58 11.57 4.78
C PHE A 47 9.97 10.94 4.72
N LEU A 48 10.17 10.01 3.79
CA LEU A 48 11.45 9.33 3.62
C LEU A 48 12.54 10.27 3.08
N GLU A 49 12.15 11.27 2.27
CA GLU A 49 13.09 12.23 1.68
C GLU A 49 13.61 13.28 2.67
N THR A 50 12.71 13.86 3.47
CA THR A 50 13.06 14.98 4.37
C THR A 50 13.24 14.53 5.81
N GLY A 51 12.76 13.34 6.17
CA GLY A 51 12.68 12.87 7.55
C GLY A 51 11.64 13.60 8.40
N GLY A 52 10.88 14.55 7.82
CA GLY A 52 9.83 15.30 8.48
C GLY A 52 8.63 14.42 8.83
N ARG A 53 7.89 14.82 9.87
CA ARG A 53 6.72 14.09 10.36
C ARG A 53 5.45 14.92 10.20
N LEU A 54 4.36 14.27 9.85
CA LEU A 54 3.06 14.89 9.69
C LEU A 54 1.95 13.92 10.09
N GLU A 55 0.91 14.42 10.75
CA GLU A 55 -0.32 13.67 10.97
C GLU A 55 -1.27 13.94 9.80
N VAL A 56 -1.68 12.89 9.11
CA VAL A 56 -2.55 12.97 7.92
C VAL A 56 -3.71 11.98 8.05
N PRO A 57 -4.88 12.26 7.47
CA PRO A 57 -5.95 11.27 7.41
C PRO A 57 -5.50 10.03 6.66
N VAL A 58 -5.84 8.84 7.16
CA VAL A 58 -5.49 7.57 6.51
C VAL A 58 -6.06 7.52 5.09
N THR A 59 -7.22 8.15 4.87
CA THR A 59 -7.89 8.24 3.56
C THR A 59 -7.10 9.04 2.51
N GLU A 60 -6.08 9.80 2.90
CA GLU A 60 -5.21 10.53 1.98
C GLU A 60 -3.91 9.77 1.65
N LEU A 61 -3.67 8.62 2.27
CA LEU A 61 -2.52 7.77 2.00
C LEU A 61 -2.84 6.80 0.86
N VAL A 62 -1.87 6.63 -0.04
CA VAL A 62 -1.97 5.72 -1.18
C VAL A 62 -0.89 4.66 -1.04
N GLU A 63 -1.25 3.39 -1.14
CA GLU A 63 -0.25 2.32 -1.21
C GLU A 63 0.48 2.40 -2.57
N GLY A 64 1.75 2.76 -2.54
CA GLY A 64 2.74 2.62 -3.61
C GLY A 64 3.11 1.15 -3.81
N GLY A 65 2.11 0.30 -4.04
CA GLY A 65 2.40 -1.01 -4.59
C GLY A 65 3.09 -0.81 -5.92
N SER A 66 4.32 -1.32 -6.05
CA SER A 66 4.82 -1.73 -7.36
C SER A 66 3.67 -2.46 -8.03
N LEU A 67 3.21 -1.88 -9.14
CA LEU A 67 2.45 -2.61 -10.14
C LEU A 67 3.13 -3.98 -10.22
N GLY A 68 2.40 -5.04 -9.88
CA GLY A 68 2.92 -6.37 -10.11
C GLY A 68 3.40 -6.39 -11.56
N GLU A 69 4.70 -6.58 -11.74
CA GLU A 69 5.19 -7.14 -12.98
C GLU A 69 4.47 -8.48 -13.09
N GLU A 70 3.35 -8.52 -13.81
CA GLU A 70 3.07 -9.67 -14.65
C GLU A 70 4.24 -9.76 -15.62
N GLY A 71 5.34 -10.38 -15.18
CA GLY A 71 6.45 -10.69 -16.06
C GLY A 71 5.91 -11.52 -17.21
N PRO A 72 6.02 -11.09 -18.48
CA PRO A 72 5.67 -11.94 -19.59
C PRO A 72 6.80 -12.94 -19.75
N GLY A 73 6.64 -14.13 -19.17
CA GLY A 73 7.40 -15.30 -19.58
C GLY A 73 8.30 -15.94 -18.52
N GLY A 74 8.07 -17.23 -18.34
CA GLY A 74 9.07 -18.20 -17.94
C GLY A 74 8.57 -19.59 -18.37
N PRO A 75 9.39 -20.40 -19.07
CA PRO A 75 8.97 -21.53 -19.90
C PRO A 75 8.38 -22.73 -19.17
#